data_AF-A0A843B198-F1
#
_entry.id   AF-A0A843B198-F1
#
_cell.length_a   1.000
_cell.length_b   1.000
_cell.length_c   1.000
_cell.angle_alpha   90.00
_cell.angle_beta   90.00
_cell.angle_gamma   90.00
#
_symmetry.space_group_name_H-M   'P 1'
#
loop_
_entity.id
_entity.type
_entity.pdbx_description
1 polymer ?
#
loop_
_entity_poly.entity_id
_entity_poly.type
_entity_poly.pdbx_seq_one_letter_code
_entity_poly.pdbx_strand_id
1 'polypeptide(L)'
;MREGMPLGTRFTDAVDRLVLYLERNRLSIIGVFLYVLMIALVRDISEYYLLDRAFVTDPHPWIYSIAHHVAFYFLTFFGLVFLISAFSRRGVRKAVNYVSMFFWVIVLPPFLDRFLFGSQTNYAYFSPTDFLNYLLNFSGPTFHPGQAIEIVVALFAVVAYVAWTKRASFGTVSGRAMIVVEVALLLLFTLMSLFIMATPGAYLPVGNEGGIPTFPGFEVTRYFQFHLFIFAYYMVLLLGILASLAYLHAPRAFRGLVLSMRPAQTVMFAGIVAAGIALGWSSFAGNEYIYNILDRPYWVNLSFVILSILSAMLAWLVTTMWNDLADHRDDSPERAGRTLASGTVGRRDLAEMSVVLMSMSLIMGALLSWTHVALLGTIFLLGAVYSFRPVRFKDRLLSPLLLGAGAFLAFIYGFMTPLSPMVLYQGDPGLVLPGSWELLFPTPTAQAVLIGLYMFLGLVVGSMVTDIDGYEEDRRGGVETAYTKFGTDGGRKIVSVLVLLASFTPLALFQDLGDIIIFPVLGVAASLVFLRTGRSGYVLLIALAGMTYAAWRFLPALS
;
A
#
# COMPACT_ATOMS: atom_id res chain seq x y z
N MET A 1 4.04 11.72 -53.70
CA MET A 1 4.74 13.02 -53.71
C MET A 1 5.60 13.20 -52.44
N ARG A 2 6.77 12.53 -52.34
CA ARG A 2 7.76 12.72 -51.24
C ARG A 2 9.21 12.55 -51.72
N GLU A 3 9.48 12.81 -52.99
CA GLU A 3 10.84 12.80 -53.56
C GLU A 3 11.31 14.26 -53.65
N GLY A 4 12.29 14.63 -52.82
CA GLY A 4 12.83 16.00 -52.74
C GLY A 4 13.14 16.53 -51.33
N MET A 5 12.72 15.85 -50.25
CA MET A 5 13.04 16.31 -48.89
C MET A 5 14.47 15.93 -48.46
N PRO A 6 15.25 16.85 -47.84
CA PRO A 6 16.60 16.58 -47.33
C PRO A 6 16.64 15.37 -46.38
N LEU A 7 17.70 14.55 -46.43
CA LEU A 7 17.88 13.35 -45.59
C LEU A 7 17.60 13.59 -44.10
N GLY A 8 18.01 14.75 -43.56
CA GLY A 8 17.75 15.13 -42.16
C GLY A 8 16.26 15.23 -41.81
N THR A 9 15.43 15.77 -42.71
CA THR A 9 13.97 15.90 -42.49
C THR A 9 13.26 14.55 -42.54
N ARG A 10 13.74 13.61 -43.36
CA ARG A 10 13.19 12.24 -43.41
C ARG A 10 13.45 11.45 -42.13
N PHE A 11 14.65 11.60 -41.55
CA PHE A 11 14.99 10.95 -40.29
C PHE A 11 14.17 11.51 -39.12
N THR A 12 14.07 12.83 -38.99
CA THR A 12 13.25 13.45 -37.94
C THR A 12 11.79 13.03 -38.01
N ASP A 13 11.21 13.00 -39.21
CA ASP A 13 9.82 12.56 -39.42
C ASP A 13 9.62 11.08 -39.09
N ALA A 14 10.64 10.24 -39.31
CA ALA A 14 10.58 8.82 -38.95
C ALA A 14 10.59 8.62 -37.44
N VAL A 15 11.51 9.30 -36.73
CA VAL A 15 11.61 9.20 -35.28
C VAL A 15 10.40 9.84 -34.59
N ASP A 16 9.85 10.93 -35.11
CA ASP A 16 8.61 11.51 -34.58
C ASP A 16 7.41 10.57 -34.72
N ARG A 17 7.28 9.89 -35.87
CA ARG A 17 6.27 8.84 -36.05
C ARG A 17 6.48 7.66 -35.09
N LEU A 18 7.73 7.27 -34.85
CA LEU A 18 8.06 6.24 -33.88
C LEU A 18 7.66 6.67 -32.46
N VAL A 19 8.02 7.88 -32.03
CA VAL A 19 7.64 8.39 -30.70
C VAL A 19 6.13 8.46 -30.53
N LEU A 20 5.40 8.95 -31.52
CA LEU A 20 3.93 8.94 -31.50
C LEU A 20 3.35 7.52 -31.42
N TYR A 21 3.97 6.55 -32.09
CA TYR A 21 3.60 5.14 -31.97
C TYR A 21 3.87 4.58 -30.57
N LEU A 22 5.02 4.91 -29.96
CA LEU A 22 5.39 4.46 -28.61
C LEU A 22 4.52 5.13 -27.53
N GLU A 23 4.11 6.38 -27.72
CA GLU A 23 3.21 7.11 -26.81
C GLU A 23 1.73 6.66 -26.95
N ARG A 24 1.39 5.86 -27.96
CA ARG A 24 0.00 5.46 -28.25
C ARG A 24 -0.60 4.70 -27.07
N ASN A 25 -1.82 5.10 -26.71
CA ASN A 25 -2.57 4.48 -25.63
C ASN A 25 -3.01 3.06 -25.99
N ARG A 26 -2.51 2.05 -25.26
CA ARG A 26 -2.73 0.61 -25.58
C ARG A 26 -3.34 -0.17 -24.42
N LEU A 27 -2.81 0.01 -23.22
CA LEU A 27 -3.14 -0.81 -22.06
C LEU A 27 -4.02 -0.04 -21.09
N SER A 28 -5.13 -0.61 -20.66
CA SER A 28 -5.94 -0.05 -19.57
C SER A 28 -5.19 -0.12 -18.23
N ILE A 29 -5.74 0.41 -17.13
CA ILE A 29 -5.05 0.39 -15.81
C ILE A 29 -4.81 -1.07 -15.38
N ILE A 30 -5.84 -1.91 -15.50
CA ILE A 30 -5.70 -3.35 -15.24
C ILE A 30 -4.77 -4.02 -16.26
N GLY A 31 -4.76 -3.56 -17.52
CA GLY A 31 -3.84 -4.05 -18.55
C GLY A 31 -2.38 -3.78 -18.21
N VAL A 32 -2.05 -2.60 -17.67
CA VAL A 32 -0.69 -2.27 -17.20
C VAL A 32 -0.31 -3.15 -16.01
N PHE A 33 -1.21 -3.31 -15.03
CA PHE A 33 -0.97 -4.16 -13.87
C PHE A 33 -0.66 -5.62 -14.28
N LEU A 34 -1.51 -6.22 -15.12
CA LEU A 34 -1.32 -7.60 -15.60
C LEU A 34 -0.06 -7.74 -16.47
N TYR A 35 0.25 -6.74 -17.30
CA TYR A 35 1.45 -6.74 -18.13
C TYR A 35 2.73 -6.76 -17.28
N VAL A 36 2.82 -5.86 -16.30
CA VAL A 36 3.99 -5.79 -15.41
C VAL A 36 4.10 -7.05 -14.56
N LEU A 37 2.98 -7.54 -14.00
CA LEU A 37 2.96 -8.79 -13.25
C LEU A 37 3.47 -9.97 -14.08
N MET A 38 2.97 -10.13 -15.30
CA MET A 38 3.35 -11.21 -16.19
C MET A 38 4.84 -11.17 -16.54
N ILE A 39 5.37 -10.00 -16.93
CA ILE A 39 6.80 -9.87 -17.27
C ILE A 39 7.67 -10.11 -16.05
N ALA A 40 7.29 -9.57 -14.88
CA ALA A 40 8.02 -9.78 -13.64
C ALA A 40 8.08 -11.27 -13.28
N LEU A 41 6.95 -11.99 -13.37
CA LEU A 41 6.90 -13.44 -13.12
C LEU A 41 7.74 -14.23 -14.13
N VAL A 42 7.65 -13.90 -15.42
CA VAL A 42 8.44 -14.58 -16.46
C VAL A 42 9.92 -14.35 -16.23
N ARG A 43 10.34 -13.11 -15.94
CA ARG A 43 11.72 -12.80 -15.56
C ARG A 43 12.12 -13.67 -14.38
N ASP A 44 11.34 -13.62 -13.31
CA ASP A 44 11.72 -14.20 -12.01
C ASP A 44 11.86 -15.73 -12.09
N ILE A 45 10.88 -16.38 -12.70
CA ILE A 45 10.93 -17.82 -12.99
C ILE A 45 12.14 -18.13 -13.90
N SER A 46 12.43 -17.30 -14.91
CA SER A 46 13.58 -17.53 -15.78
C SER A 46 14.91 -17.43 -15.02
N GLU A 47 15.05 -16.50 -14.08
CA GLU A 47 16.22 -16.45 -13.21
C GLU A 47 16.37 -17.75 -12.42
N TYR A 48 15.33 -18.18 -11.70
CA TYR A 48 15.46 -19.38 -10.86
C TYR A 48 15.82 -20.62 -11.68
N TYR A 49 15.15 -20.86 -12.80
CA TYR A 49 15.41 -22.06 -13.60
C TYR A 49 16.75 -22.03 -14.34
N LEU A 50 17.29 -20.86 -14.68
CA LEU A 50 18.53 -20.75 -15.46
C LEU A 50 19.77 -20.51 -14.59
N LEU A 51 19.61 -19.83 -13.47
CA LEU A 51 20.69 -19.28 -12.65
C LEU A 51 20.66 -19.72 -11.18
N ASP A 52 19.56 -20.29 -10.68
CA ASP A 52 19.44 -20.71 -9.27
C ASP A 52 18.98 -22.17 -9.13
N ARG A 53 19.91 -23.10 -9.32
CA ARG A 53 19.59 -24.54 -9.19
C ARG A 53 19.08 -24.90 -7.80
N ALA A 54 19.65 -24.30 -6.75
CA ALA A 54 19.28 -24.59 -5.37
C ALA A 54 17.82 -24.21 -5.10
N PHE A 55 17.36 -23.06 -5.61
CA PHE A 55 15.97 -22.64 -5.49
C PHE A 55 14.98 -23.67 -6.08
N VAL A 56 15.35 -24.34 -7.18
CA VAL A 56 14.48 -25.32 -7.84
C VAL A 56 14.51 -26.68 -7.16
N THR A 57 15.67 -27.10 -6.63
CA THR A 57 15.84 -28.45 -6.07
C THR A 57 15.45 -28.55 -4.60
N ASP A 58 15.55 -27.46 -3.85
CA ASP A 58 15.48 -27.49 -2.40
C ASP A 58 14.16 -26.88 -1.89
N PRO A 59 13.55 -27.45 -0.84
CA PRO A 59 12.29 -26.96 -0.29
C PRO A 59 12.49 -25.61 0.41
N HIS A 60 12.11 -24.52 -0.26
CA HIS A 60 12.14 -23.15 0.26
C HIS A 60 10.76 -22.50 0.20
N PRO A 61 10.46 -21.49 1.05
CA PRO A 61 9.21 -20.74 0.98
C PRO A 61 9.26 -19.71 -0.17
N TRP A 62 9.33 -20.23 -1.39
CA TRP A 62 9.46 -19.56 -2.69
C TRP A 62 8.52 -18.37 -2.90
N ILE A 63 7.30 -18.43 -2.36
CA ILE A 63 6.29 -17.38 -2.53
C ILE A 63 6.74 -16.01 -2.03
N TYR A 64 7.50 -15.95 -0.93
CA TYR A 64 8.00 -14.69 -0.39
C TYR A 64 9.03 -14.07 -1.31
N SER A 65 9.89 -14.89 -1.92
CA SER A 65 10.91 -14.42 -2.84
C SER A 65 10.32 -13.93 -4.15
N ILE A 66 9.38 -14.69 -4.71
CA ILE A 66 8.62 -14.28 -5.90
C ILE A 66 7.88 -12.97 -5.65
N ALA A 67 7.16 -12.85 -4.54
CA ALA A 67 6.41 -11.64 -4.22
C ALA A 67 7.34 -10.42 -4.11
N HIS A 68 8.48 -10.59 -3.43
CA HIS A 68 9.55 -9.60 -3.33
C HIS A 68 10.06 -9.14 -4.70
N HIS A 69 10.47 -10.05 -5.59
CA HIS A 69 10.98 -9.70 -6.91
C HIS A 69 9.90 -9.06 -7.79
N VAL A 70 8.66 -9.56 -7.72
CA VAL A 70 7.53 -8.93 -8.40
C VAL A 70 7.35 -7.48 -7.93
N ALA A 71 7.38 -7.23 -6.61
CA ALA A 71 7.29 -5.86 -6.08
C ALA A 71 8.45 -4.97 -6.54
N PHE A 72 9.68 -5.50 -6.59
CA PHE A 72 10.84 -4.81 -7.16
C PHE A 72 10.60 -4.38 -8.61
N TYR A 73 10.02 -5.25 -9.44
CA TYR A 73 9.74 -4.93 -10.84
C TYR A 73 8.60 -3.95 -11.04
N PHE A 74 7.56 -4.00 -10.19
CA PHE A 74 6.54 -2.95 -10.14
C PHE A 74 7.16 -1.60 -9.76
N LEU A 75 8.02 -1.57 -8.74
CA LEU A 75 8.71 -0.37 -8.33
C LEU A 75 9.60 0.19 -9.45
N THR A 76 10.36 -0.68 -10.12
CA THR A 76 11.21 -0.31 -11.26
C THR A 76 10.39 0.26 -12.42
N PHE A 77 9.29 -0.41 -12.80
CA PHE A 77 8.40 0.06 -13.87
C PHE A 77 7.87 1.47 -13.57
N PHE A 78 7.26 1.66 -12.39
CA PHE A 78 6.66 2.94 -12.03
C PHE A 78 7.71 4.01 -11.70
N GLY A 79 8.90 3.63 -11.23
CA GLY A 79 10.05 4.53 -11.08
C GLY A 79 10.52 5.08 -12.42
N LEU A 80 10.64 4.24 -13.45
CA LEU A 80 10.94 4.68 -14.82
C LEU A 80 9.83 5.60 -15.37
N VAL A 81 8.56 5.26 -15.15
CA VAL A 81 7.42 6.13 -15.53
C VAL A 81 7.50 7.48 -14.83
N PHE A 82 7.84 7.52 -13.55
CA PHE A 82 7.98 8.73 -12.76
C PHE A 82 9.11 9.62 -13.31
N LEU A 83 10.30 9.07 -13.50
CA LEU A 83 11.45 9.77 -14.07
C LEU A 83 11.12 10.31 -15.46
N ILE A 84 10.60 9.46 -16.36
CA ILE A 84 10.26 9.89 -17.73
C ILE A 84 9.17 10.95 -17.70
N SER A 85 8.13 10.82 -16.88
CA SER A 85 7.06 11.82 -16.78
C SER A 85 7.58 13.17 -16.29
N ALA A 86 8.40 13.17 -15.24
CA ALA A 86 8.97 14.39 -14.66
C ALA A 86 9.91 15.11 -15.63
N PHE A 87 10.81 14.36 -16.27
CA PHE A 87 11.83 14.95 -17.14
C PHE A 87 11.35 15.21 -18.57
N SER A 88 10.49 14.37 -19.17
CA SER A 88 9.97 14.64 -20.53
C SER A 88 8.86 15.69 -20.58
N ARG A 89 8.14 15.89 -19.47
CA ARG A 89 6.92 16.74 -19.37
C ARG A 89 5.83 16.40 -20.40
N ARG A 90 5.81 15.15 -20.89
CA ARG A 90 4.80 14.65 -21.83
C ARG A 90 3.56 14.10 -21.13
N GLY A 91 3.60 13.98 -19.80
CA GLY A 91 2.50 13.48 -18.96
C GLY A 91 2.58 11.98 -18.68
N VAL A 92 2.00 11.57 -17.54
CA VAL A 92 2.14 10.21 -16.99
C VAL A 92 1.66 9.14 -17.95
N ARG A 93 0.51 9.34 -18.63
CA ARG A 93 -0.04 8.32 -19.52
C ARG A 93 0.88 7.98 -20.69
N LYS A 94 1.54 8.98 -21.27
CA LYS A 94 2.51 8.78 -22.35
C LYS A 94 3.77 8.07 -21.85
N ALA A 95 4.24 8.42 -20.66
CA ALA A 95 5.36 7.75 -20.01
C ALA A 95 5.05 6.26 -19.75
N VAL A 96 3.85 5.93 -19.25
CA VAL A 96 3.40 4.53 -19.07
C VAL A 96 3.44 3.76 -20.39
N ASN A 97 2.91 4.33 -21.48
CA ASN A 97 2.91 3.66 -22.79
C ASN A 97 4.33 3.46 -23.31
N TYR A 98 5.19 4.47 -23.17
CA TYR A 98 6.59 4.39 -23.59
C TYR A 98 7.36 3.31 -22.81
N VAL A 99 7.29 3.31 -21.47
CA VAL A 99 7.94 2.29 -20.64
C VAL A 99 7.42 0.90 -20.96
N SER A 100 6.11 0.75 -21.16
CA SER A 100 5.50 -0.53 -21.53
C SER A 100 6.11 -1.15 -22.79
N MET A 101 6.56 -0.34 -23.75
CA MET A 101 7.10 -0.85 -25.04
C MET A 101 8.45 -1.54 -24.92
N PHE A 102 9.28 -1.19 -23.93
CA PHE A 102 10.61 -1.77 -23.76
C PHE A 102 10.79 -2.51 -22.43
N PHE A 103 9.82 -2.44 -21.51
CA PHE A 103 9.94 -3.08 -20.20
C PHE A 103 10.18 -4.61 -20.28
N TRP A 104 9.73 -5.28 -21.33
CA TRP A 104 10.00 -6.72 -21.53
C TRP A 104 11.49 -7.07 -21.62
N VAL A 105 12.37 -6.10 -21.87
CA VAL A 105 13.84 -6.28 -21.91
C VAL A 105 14.38 -6.87 -20.60
N ILE A 106 13.71 -6.64 -19.46
CA ILE A 106 14.11 -7.22 -18.16
C ILE A 106 14.09 -8.76 -18.13
N VAL A 107 13.47 -9.41 -19.12
CA VAL A 107 13.43 -10.87 -19.25
C VAL A 107 14.72 -11.42 -19.87
N LEU A 108 15.47 -10.60 -20.61
CA LEU A 108 16.68 -11.05 -21.32
C LEU A 108 17.88 -11.42 -20.43
N PRO A 109 18.17 -10.74 -19.30
CA PRO A 109 19.38 -10.98 -18.52
C PRO A 109 19.61 -12.45 -18.16
N PRO A 110 18.64 -13.21 -17.58
CA PRO A 110 18.88 -14.61 -17.24
C PRO A 110 19.30 -15.48 -18.43
N PHE A 111 18.75 -15.20 -19.62
CA PHE A 111 19.07 -15.93 -20.84
C PHE A 111 20.44 -15.52 -21.39
N LEU A 112 20.76 -14.23 -21.41
CA LEU A 112 22.06 -13.75 -21.86
C LEU A 112 23.16 -14.30 -20.95
N ASP A 113 22.97 -14.18 -19.63
CA ASP A 113 23.92 -14.66 -18.64
C ASP A 113 24.13 -16.17 -18.75
N ARG A 114 23.06 -16.95 -18.88
CA ARG A 114 23.17 -18.42 -18.98
C ARG A 114 23.77 -18.89 -20.31
N PHE A 115 23.25 -18.42 -21.43
CA PHE A 115 23.54 -19.01 -22.75
C PHE A 115 24.69 -18.31 -23.49
N LEU A 116 24.89 -17.01 -23.27
CA LEU A 116 25.92 -16.23 -23.96
C LEU A 116 27.18 -16.11 -23.09
N PHE A 117 27.01 -15.87 -21.79
CA PHE A 117 28.14 -15.65 -20.86
C PHE A 117 28.46 -16.84 -19.96
N GLY A 118 27.66 -17.91 -19.99
CA GLY A 118 27.91 -19.14 -19.25
C GLY A 118 27.78 -19.03 -17.72
N SER A 119 27.13 -17.97 -17.23
CA SER A 119 26.89 -17.78 -15.80
C SER A 119 25.92 -18.83 -15.24
N GLN A 120 26.13 -19.18 -13.96
CA GLN A 120 25.32 -20.15 -13.23
C GLN A 120 24.93 -19.67 -11.84
N THR A 121 25.19 -18.41 -11.52
CA THR A 121 24.86 -17.80 -10.22
C THR A 121 23.65 -16.90 -10.39
N ASN A 122 22.81 -16.86 -9.35
CA ASN A 122 21.68 -15.96 -9.28
C ASN A 122 22.12 -14.51 -9.01
N TYR A 123 21.22 -13.57 -9.25
CA TYR A 123 21.48 -12.17 -8.96
C TYR A 123 21.40 -11.92 -7.45
N ALA A 124 22.36 -11.17 -6.92
CA ALA A 124 22.42 -10.80 -5.52
C ALA A 124 22.33 -9.28 -5.35
N TYR A 125 21.88 -8.86 -4.16
CA TYR A 125 21.99 -7.47 -3.76
C TYR A 125 23.45 -7.06 -3.64
N PHE A 126 23.74 -5.82 -4.02
CA PHE A 126 25.09 -5.27 -3.97
C PHE A 126 25.40 -4.72 -2.58
N SER A 127 26.63 -4.90 -2.13
CA SER A 127 27.21 -3.97 -1.16
C SER A 127 27.40 -2.58 -1.83
N PRO A 128 27.48 -1.48 -1.07
CA PRO A 128 27.78 -0.17 -1.65
C PRO A 128 29.06 -0.15 -2.49
N THR A 129 30.09 -0.90 -2.06
CA THR A 129 31.36 -1.03 -2.79
C THR A 129 31.21 -1.82 -4.08
N ASP A 130 30.47 -2.93 -4.06
CA ASP A 130 30.23 -3.73 -5.27
C ASP A 130 29.39 -2.97 -6.28
N PHE A 131 28.40 -2.20 -5.83
CA PHE A 131 27.60 -1.36 -6.72
C PHE A 131 28.47 -0.33 -7.47
N LEU A 132 29.39 0.33 -6.77
CA LEU A 132 30.31 1.29 -7.40
C LEU A 132 31.26 0.61 -8.38
N ASN A 133 31.79 -0.57 -8.02
CA ASN A 133 32.64 -1.36 -8.92
C ASN A 133 31.88 -1.84 -10.16
N TYR A 134 30.62 -2.26 -9.98
CA TYR A 134 29.73 -2.66 -11.07
C TYR A 134 29.51 -1.50 -12.04
N LEU A 135 29.21 -0.30 -11.50
CA LEU A 135 28.92 0.89 -12.29
C LEU A 135 30.14 1.45 -13.03
N LEU A 136 31.31 1.48 -12.37
CA LEU A 136 32.51 2.14 -12.89
C LEU A 136 33.38 1.20 -13.74
N ASN A 137 33.45 -0.07 -13.36
CA ASN A 137 34.42 -1.02 -13.92
C ASN A 137 33.78 -2.20 -14.66
N PHE A 138 32.44 -2.36 -14.62
CA PHE A 138 31.75 -3.54 -15.16
C PHE A 138 32.41 -4.85 -14.70
N SER A 139 32.72 -4.91 -13.41
CA SER A 139 33.46 -6.02 -12.80
C SER A 139 33.09 -6.17 -11.33
N GLY A 140 33.31 -7.35 -10.76
CA GLY A 140 33.05 -7.64 -9.36
C GLY A 140 32.55 -9.08 -9.16
N PRO A 141 32.51 -9.55 -7.91
CA PRO A 141 32.06 -10.91 -7.58
C PRO A 141 30.57 -11.14 -7.88
N THR A 142 29.77 -10.07 -7.86
CA THR A 142 28.32 -10.07 -8.18
C THR A 142 28.05 -9.53 -9.59
N PHE A 143 29.05 -9.47 -10.47
CA PHE A 143 28.88 -8.92 -11.81
C PHE A 143 28.22 -9.91 -12.77
N HIS A 144 27.12 -9.47 -13.38
CA HIS A 144 26.42 -10.19 -14.43
C HIS A 144 26.35 -9.37 -15.73
N PRO A 145 26.99 -9.83 -16.83
CA PRO A 145 27.00 -9.11 -18.09
C PRO A 145 25.61 -8.87 -18.70
N GLY A 146 24.69 -9.84 -18.59
CA GLY A 146 23.32 -9.73 -19.07
C GLY A 146 22.55 -8.61 -18.38
N GLN A 147 22.66 -8.52 -17.06
CA GLN A 147 22.09 -7.42 -16.27
C GLN A 147 22.73 -6.06 -16.63
N ALA A 148 24.02 -6.03 -16.93
CA ALA A 148 24.70 -4.80 -17.32
C ALA A 148 24.20 -4.28 -18.67
N ILE A 149 23.98 -5.18 -19.63
CA ILE A 149 23.38 -4.86 -20.94
C ILE A 149 21.97 -4.29 -20.75
N GLU A 150 21.14 -4.91 -19.89
CA GLU A 150 19.81 -4.40 -19.56
C GLU A 150 19.87 -2.96 -19.03
N ILE A 151 20.71 -2.70 -18.03
CA ILE A 151 20.86 -1.37 -17.44
C ILE A 151 21.28 -0.35 -18.50
N VAL A 152 22.26 -0.67 -19.35
CA VAL A 152 22.72 0.21 -20.44
C VAL A 152 21.59 0.48 -21.45
N VAL A 153 20.84 -0.54 -21.85
CA VAL A 153 19.71 -0.40 -22.79
C VAL A 153 18.60 0.44 -22.18
N ALA A 154 18.26 0.23 -20.90
CA ALA A 154 17.24 1.01 -20.20
C ALA A 154 17.66 2.48 -20.05
N LEU A 155 18.90 2.75 -19.65
CA LEU A 155 19.45 4.11 -19.56
C LEU A 155 19.45 4.81 -20.92
N PHE A 156 19.89 4.12 -21.97
CA PHE A 156 19.85 4.64 -23.33
C PHE A 156 18.42 4.98 -23.75
N ALA A 157 17.45 4.10 -23.53
CA ALA A 157 16.05 4.34 -23.85
C ALA A 157 15.47 5.55 -23.10
N VAL A 158 15.77 5.69 -21.81
CA VAL A 158 15.30 6.81 -20.98
C VAL A 158 15.90 8.14 -21.46
N VAL A 159 17.23 8.20 -21.62
CA VAL A 159 17.95 9.40 -22.04
C VAL A 159 17.57 9.81 -23.47
N ALA A 160 17.56 8.86 -24.41
CA ALA A 160 17.21 9.13 -25.81
C ALA A 160 15.80 9.71 -25.93
N TYR A 161 14.84 9.18 -25.17
CA TYR A 161 13.47 9.70 -25.18
C TYR A 161 13.36 11.12 -24.61
N VAL A 162 13.99 11.39 -23.47
CA VAL A 162 13.97 12.74 -22.86
C VAL A 162 14.67 13.75 -23.76
N ALA A 163 15.84 13.41 -24.31
CA ALA A 163 16.56 14.27 -25.24
C ALA A 163 15.74 14.55 -26.52
N TRP A 164 15.10 13.52 -27.09
CA TRP A 164 14.30 13.67 -28.30
C TRP A 164 13.06 14.54 -28.09
N THR A 165 12.37 14.35 -26.98
CA THR A 165 11.14 15.10 -26.65
C THR A 165 11.40 16.58 -26.37
N LYS A 166 12.65 16.95 -26.06
CA LYS A 166 13.09 18.34 -25.82
C LYS A 166 13.91 18.95 -26.93
N ARG A 167 14.06 18.26 -28.07
CA ARG A 167 14.96 18.70 -29.15
C ARG A 167 14.71 20.11 -29.69
N ALA A 168 13.47 20.61 -29.59
CA ALA A 168 13.14 21.97 -30.02
C ALA A 168 13.93 23.04 -29.24
N SER A 169 14.34 22.75 -28.00
CA SER A 169 15.15 23.66 -27.19
C SER A 169 16.64 23.65 -27.55
N PHE A 170 17.11 22.78 -28.45
CA PHE A 170 18.53 22.76 -28.87
C PHE A 170 18.95 23.98 -29.70
N GLY A 171 18.01 24.77 -30.23
CA GLY A 171 18.29 25.92 -31.09
C GLY A 171 19.05 27.07 -30.41
N THR A 172 19.07 27.12 -29.07
CA THR A 172 19.74 28.19 -28.30
C THR A 172 20.81 27.64 -27.37
N VAL A 173 21.80 28.47 -27.00
CA VAL A 173 22.85 28.09 -26.02
C VAL A 173 22.23 27.82 -24.65
N SER A 174 21.29 28.66 -24.21
CA SER A 174 20.56 28.48 -22.95
C SER A 174 19.74 27.18 -22.95
N GLY A 175 19.05 26.86 -24.05
CA GLY A 175 18.28 25.62 -24.16
C GLY A 175 19.16 24.37 -24.18
N ARG A 176 20.33 24.42 -24.83
CA ARG A 176 21.35 23.36 -24.75
C ARG A 176 21.85 23.16 -23.32
N ALA A 177 22.20 24.23 -22.61
CA ALA A 177 22.65 24.16 -21.22
C ALA A 177 21.57 23.55 -20.30
N MET A 178 20.32 23.98 -20.45
CA MET A 178 19.19 23.43 -19.69
C MET A 178 18.98 21.94 -19.93
N ILE A 179 19.06 21.46 -21.18
CA ILE A 179 18.93 20.03 -21.47
C ILE A 179 20.08 19.24 -20.85
N VAL A 180 21.31 19.73 -20.92
CA VAL A 180 22.46 19.07 -20.29
C VAL A 180 22.22 18.93 -18.78
N VAL A 181 21.76 19.99 -18.11
CA VAL A 181 21.42 19.94 -16.68
C VAL A 181 20.29 18.94 -16.41
N GLU A 182 19.22 18.96 -17.20
CA GLU A 182 18.09 18.05 -17.00
C GLU A 182 18.46 16.57 -17.26
N VAL A 183 19.31 16.29 -18.26
CA VAL A 183 19.83 14.94 -18.52
C VAL A 183 20.80 14.51 -17.42
N ALA A 184 21.66 15.40 -16.94
CA ALA A 184 22.55 15.11 -15.82
C ALA A 184 21.75 14.80 -14.54
N LEU A 185 20.69 15.57 -14.26
CA LEU A 185 19.78 15.29 -13.15
C LEU A 185 19.04 13.98 -13.35
N LEU A 186 18.52 13.69 -14.55
CA LEU A 186 17.86 12.43 -14.86
C LEU A 186 18.79 11.23 -14.59
N LEU A 187 20.04 11.30 -15.06
CA LEU A 187 21.05 10.28 -14.80
C LEU A 187 21.35 10.14 -13.31
N LEU A 188 21.56 11.26 -12.60
CA LEU A 188 21.79 11.26 -11.16
C LEU A 188 20.65 10.60 -10.39
N PHE A 189 19.39 10.99 -10.68
CA PHE A 189 18.22 10.40 -10.03
C PHE A 189 18.06 8.92 -10.39
N THR A 190 18.33 8.53 -11.64
CA THR A 190 18.27 7.12 -12.05
C THR A 190 19.32 6.29 -11.33
N LEU A 191 20.57 6.77 -11.25
CA LEU A 191 21.65 6.10 -10.53
C LEU A 191 21.38 6.01 -9.03
N MET A 192 20.83 7.07 -8.43
CA MET A 192 20.43 7.07 -7.02
C MET A 192 19.29 6.08 -6.77
N SER A 193 18.29 6.00 -7.66
CA SER A 193 17.24 4.98 -7.57
C SER A 193 17.78 3.56 -7.71
N LEU A 194 18.69 3.33 -8.65
CA LEU A 194 19.37 2.03 -8.78
C LEU A 194 20.16 1.69 -7.52
N PHE A 195 20.90 2.63 -6.95
CA PHE A 195 21.64 2.43 -5.70
C PHE A 195 20.69 2.03 -4.57
N ILE A 196 19.63 2.80 -4.32
CA ILE A 196 18.66 2.51 -3.25
C ILE A 196 18.05 1.13 -3.45
N MET A 197 17.58 0.80 -4.65
CA MET A 197 16.92 -0.49 -4.89
C MET A 197 17.90 -1.67 -4.84
N ALA A 198 19.14 -1.49 -5.30
CA ALA A 198 20.12 -2.57 -5.43
C ALA A 198 21.01 -2.77 -4.19
N THR A 199 21.00 -1.83 -3.23
CA THR A 199 21.81 -1.89 -2.00
C THR A 199 20.96 -1.78 -0.71
N PRO A 200 19.89 -2.59 -0.53
CA PRO A 200 19.06 -2.52 0.68
C PRO A 200 19.86 -2.70 1.98
N GLY A 201 20.94 -3.49 1.94
CA GLY A 201 21.86 -3.66 3.07
C GLY A 201 22.54 -2.38 3.56
N ALA A 202 22.63 -1.34 2.72
CA ALA A 202 23.29 -0.08 3.06
C ALA A 202 22.51 0.79 4.06
N TYR A 203 21.19 0.60 4.14
CA TYR A 203 20.30 1.46 4.93
C TYR A 203 19.23 0.69 5.72
N LEU A 204 19.00 -0.59 5.43
CA LEU A 204 18.14 -1.46 6.22
C LEU A 204 18.95 -2.16 7.33
N PRO A 205 18.35 -2.45 8.49
CA PRO A 205 19.04 -3.03 9.65
C PRO A 205 19.34 -4.54 9.50
N VAL A 206 19.71 -5.00 8.30
CA VAL A 206 19.71 -6.42 7.89
C VAL A 206 21.02 -7.17 8.17
N GLY A 207 22.13 -6.48 8.47
CA GLY A 207 23.41 -7.12 8.83
C GLY A 207 24.65 -6.33 8.40
N ASN A 208 25.82 -6.82 8.81
CA ASN A 208 27.11 -6.42 8.26
C ASN A 208 28.07 -7.61 8.22
N GLU A 209 28.93 -7.67 7.21
CA GLU A 209 30.03 -8.63 7.10
C GLU A 209 31.35 -7.86 7.09
N GLY A 210 32.24 -8.14 8.04
CA GLY A 210 33.50 -7.41 8.16
C GLY A 210 33.36 -5.90 8.39
N GLY A 211 32.24 -5.45 8.96
CA GLY A 211 31.92 -4.02 9.16
C GLY A 211 31.29 -3.33 7.94
N ILE A 212 31.15 -4.02 6.81
CA ILE A 212 30.48 -3.53 5.61
C ILE A 212 29.00 -3.93 5.68
N PRO A 213 28.05 -3.00 5.55
CA PRO A 213 26.63 -3.35 5.49
C PRO A 213 26.36 -4.25 4.29
N THR A 214 25.91 -5.47 4.57
CA THR A 214 25.60 -6.50 3.56
C THR A 214 24.23 -7.08 3.87
N PHE A 215 23.49 -7.40 2.81
CA PHE A 215 22.29 -8.20 2.96
C PHE A 215 22.75 -9.65 3.18
N PRO A 216 22.38 -10.33 4.27
CA PRO A 216 22.85 -11.68 4.55
C PRO A 216 22.46 -12.62 3.40
N GLY A 217 23.39 -13.51 3.04
CA GLY A 217 23.20 -14.47 1.95
C GLY A 217 21.95 -15.33 2.11
N PHE A 218 21.46 -15.85 0.99
CA PHE A 218 20.21 -16.62 0.88
C PHE A 218 20.19 -17.96 1.65
N GLU A 219 21.27 -18.35 2.31
CA GLU A 219 21.40 -19.63 3.04
C GLU A 219 20.96 -19.56 4.53
N VAL A 220 20.41 -18.44 4.99
CA VAL A 220 20.13 -18.25 6.43
C VAL A 220 18.70 -18.64 6.78
N THR A 221 18.52 -19.24 7.95
CA THR A 221 17.24 -19.57 8.63
C THR A 221 16.22 -18.41 8.74
N ARG A 222 16.56 -17.21 8.26
CA ARG A 222 15.77 -15.98 8.20
C ARG A 222 15.25 -15.65 6.79
N TYR A 223 15.40 -16.56 5.82
CA TYR A 223 15.10 -16.34 4.40
C TYR A 223 13.78 -15.60 4.18
N PHE A 224 12.64 -16.11 4.67
CA PHE A 224 11.35 -15.48 4.40
C PHE A 224 11.18 -14.10 5.07
N GLN A 225 11.74 -13.89 6.28
CA GLN A 225 11.62 -12.62 7.01
C GLN A 225 12.28 -11.48 6.24
N PHE A 226 13.46 -11.75 5.68
CA PHE A 226 14.21 -10.81 4.87
C PHE A 226 13.48 -10.45 3.58
N HIS A 227 12.98 -11.45 2.85
CA HIS A 227 12.19 -11.22 1.63
C HIS A 227 10.89 -10.45 1.93
N LEU A 228 10.21 -10.81 3.03
CA LEU A 228 8.98 -10.12 3.43
C LEU A 228 9.24 -8.67 3.85
N PHE A 229 10.35 -8.41 4.54
CA PHE A 229 10.74 -7.06 4.92
C PHE A 229 11.09 -6.19 3.70
N ILE A 230 11.86 -6.72 2.75
CA ILE A 230 12.13 -6.01 1.48
C ILE A 230 10.81 -5.78 0.72
N PHE A 231 9.95 -6.80 0.64
CA PHE A 231 8.65 -6.68 -0.01
C PHE A 231 7.82 -5.55 0.64
N ALA A 232 7.74 -5.52 1.98
CA ALA A 232 7.05 -4.47 2.72
C ALA A 232 7.60 -3.07 2.36
N TYR A 233 8.93 -2.94 2.35
CA TYR A 233 9.62 -1.72 1.97
C TYR A 233 9.31 -1.27 0.54
N TYR A 234 9.40 -2.17 -0.44
CA TYR A 234 9.07 -1.89 -1.83
C TYR A 234 7.60 -1.53 -2.02
N MET A 235 6.69 -2.14 -1.27
CA MET A 235 5.27 -1.79 -1.31
C MET A 235 5.02 -0.36 -0.80
N VAL A 236 5.66 0.06 0.28
CA VAL A 236 5.57 1.45 0.77
C VAL A 236 6.08 2.44 -0.28
N LEU A 237 7.26 2.15 -0.87
CA LEU A 237 7.81 3.00 -1.93
C LEU A 237 6.92 3.04 -3.17
N LEU A 238 6.39 1.89 -3.60
CA LEU A 238 5.52 1.77 -4.76
C LEU A 238 4.25 2.61 -4.56
N LEU A 239 3.60 2.51 -3.40
CA LEU A 239 2.43 3.34 -3.08
C LEU A 239 2.78 4.84 -3.09
N GLY A 240 3.95 5.21 -2.57
CA GLY A 240 4.45 6.59 -2.64
C GLY A 240 4.67 7.09 -4.07
N ILE A 241 5.26 6.27 -4.95
CA ILE A 241 5.45 6.60 -6.37
C ILE A 241 4.10 6.69 -7.08
N LEU A 242 3.17 5.76 -6.84
CA LEU A 242 1.84 5.78 -7.44
C LEU A 242 1.05 7.02 -7.01
N ALA A 243 1.10 7.40 -5.73
CA ALA A 243 0.51 8.63 -5.23
C ALA A 243 1.14 9.88 -5.88
N SER A 244 2.47 9.89 -6.02
CA SER A 244 3.20 10.98 -6.68
C SER A 244 2.84 11.09 -8.16
N LEU A 245 2.74 9.97 -8.88
CA LEU A 245 2.30 9.91 -10.27
C LEU A 245 0.87 10.40 -10.42
N ALA A 246 -0.04 10.00 -9.52
CA ALA A 246 -1.43 10.48 -9.53
C ALA A 246 -1.50 12.00 -9.31
N TYR A 247 -0.71 12.53 -8.36
CA TYR A 247 -0.60 13.97 -8.11
C TYR A 247 -0.06 14.73 -9.32
N LEU A 248 1.01 14.23 -9.96
CA LEU A 248 1.60 14.84 -11.14
C LEU A 248 0.67 14.76 -12.37
N HIS A 249 -0.11 13.69 -12.51
CA HIS A 249 -1.02 13.51 -13.63
C HIS A 249 -2.23 14.44 -13.53
N ALA A 250 -2.86 14.50 -12.36
CA ALA A 250 -4.11 15.21 -12.15
C ALA A 250 -4.23 15.68 -10.69
N PRO A 251 -3.61 16.81 -10.30
CA PRO A 251 -3.54 17.23 -8.89
C PRO A 251 -4.91 17.52 -8.27
N ARG A 252 -5.87 18.00 -9.07
CA ARG A 252 -7.26 18.20 -8.62
C ARG A 252 -7.97 16.87 -8.35
N ALA A 253 -7.84 15.91 -9.28
CA ALA A 253 -8.41 14.58 -9.10
C ALA A 253 -7.74 13.86 -7.92
N PHE A 254 -6.42 13.98 -7.76
CA PHE A 254 -5.69 13.42 -6.61
C PHE A 254 -6.21 13.96 -5.27
N ARG A 255 -6.34 15.29 -5.13
CA ARG A 255 -6.91 15.88 -3.90
C ARG A 255 -8.33 15.41 -3.66
N GLY A 256 -9.14 15.34 -4.71
CA GLY A 256 -10.49 14.79 -4.62
C GLY A 256 -10.48 13.33 -4.17
N LEU A 257 -9.58 12.49 -4.70
CA LEU A 257 -9.45 11.09 -4.35
C LEU A 257 -9.02 10.94 -2.89
N VAL A 258 -8.01 11.69 -2.44
CA VAL A 258 -7.58 11.69 -1.03
C VAL A 258 -8.74 12.04 -0.10
N LEU A 259 -9.59 13.00 -0.48
CA LEU A 259 -10.79 13.33 0.28
C LEU A 259 -11.87 12.23 0.19
N SER A 260 -12.00 11.56 -0.95
CA SER A 260 -12.93 10.43 -1.15
C SER A 260 -12.55 9.21 -0.31
N MET A 261 -11.27 9.07 0.04
CA MET A 261 -10.78 8.03 0.96
C MET A 261 -11.28 8.22 2.40
N ARG A 262 -11.85 9.39 2.73
CA ARG A 262 -12.32 9.73 4.08
C ARG A 262 -11.16 9.60 5.09
N PRO A 263 -10.19 10.56 5.10
CA PRO A 263 -8.91 10.39 5.80
C PRO A 263 -9.05 10.06 7.29
N ALA A 264 -9.99 10.69 8.00
CA ALA A 264 -10.21 10.42 9.42
C ALA A 264 -10.66 8.97 9.67
N GLN A 265 -11.60 8.47 8.85
CA GLN A 265 -12.06 7.09 8.89
C GLN A 265 -10.97 6.11 8.48
N THR A 266 -10.13 6.47 7.50
CA THR A 266 -8.97 5.66 7.09
C THR A 266 -7.97 5.51 8.24
N VAL A 267 -7.64 6.60 8.94
CA VAL A 267 -6.74 6.58 10.10
C VAL A 267 -7.34 5.76 11.24
N MET A 268 -8.64 5.93 11.52
CA MET A 268 -9.34 5.13 12.52
C MET A 268 -9.32 3.63 12.17
N PHE A 269 -9.56 3.27 10.90
CA PHE A 269 -9.53 1.89 10.44
C PHE A 269 -8.13 1.27 10.58
N ALA A 270 -7.08 2.01 10.20
CA ALA A 270 -5.70 1.60 10.43
C ALA A 270 -5.39 1.44 11.93
N GLY A 271 -5.92 2.33 12.77
CA GLY A 271 -5.82 2.24 14.23
C GLY A 271 -6.50 1.00 14.80
N ILE A 272 -7.66 0.59 14.29
CA ILE A 272 -8.36 -0.64 14.69
C ILE A 272 -7.51 -1.87 14.37
N VAL A 273 -6.92 -1.93 13.17
CA VAL A 273 -6.02 -3.03 12.77
C VAL A 273 -4.78 -3.04 13.67
N ALA A 274 -4.15 -1.88 13.90
CA ALA A 274 -2.99 -1.77 14.78
C ALA A 274 -3.29 -2.16 16.23
N ALA A 275 -4.47 -1.79 16.75
CA ALA A 275 -4.94 -2.22 18.08
C ALA A 275 -5.15 -3.74 18.14
N GLY A 276 -5.67 -4.33 17.07
CA GLY A 276 -5.74 -5.79 16.89
C GLY A 276 -4.35 -6.41 17.02
N ILE A 277 -3.38 -5.96 16.22
CA ILE A 277 -1.99 -6.44 16.23
C ILE A 277 -1.40 -6.34 17.64
N ALA A 278 -1.51 -5.16 18.26
CA ALA A 278 -0.97 -4.90 19.59
C ALA A 278 -1.52 -5.89 20.63
N LEU A 279 -2.85 -6.12 20.63
CA LEU A 279 -3.47 -7.06 21.56
C LEU A 279 -3.12 -8.52 21.24
N GLY A 280 -3.13 -8.89 19.95
CA GLY A 280 -2.79 -10.24 19.50
C GLY A 280 -1.39 -10.64 19.93
N TRP A 281 -0.40 -9.77 19.68
CA TRP A 281 0.98 -10.03 20.03
C TRP A 281 1.24 -9.93 21.52
N SER A 282 0.70 -8.93 22.23
CA SER A 282 0.88 -8.82 23.68
C SER A 282 0.29 -10.01 24.45
N SER A 283 -0.92 -10.46 24.07
CA SER A 283 -1.57 -11.60 24.70
C SER A 283 -0.88 -12.93 24.40
N PHE A 284 -0.26 -13.06 23.23
CA PHE A 284 0.35 -14.30 22.78
C PHE A 284 1.84 -14.42 23.13
N ALA A 285 2.62 -13.35 22.93
CA ALA A 285 4.08 -13.34 23.05
C ALA A 285 4.64 -12.33 24.07
N GLY A 286 3.79 -11.46 24.64
CA GLY A 286 4.19 -10.47 25.64
C GLY A 286 4.38 -9.05 25.07
N ASN A 287 4.36 -8.06 25.96
CA ASN A 287 4.34 -6.64 25.60
C ASN A 287 5.64 -6.15 24.92
N GLU A 288 6.75 -6.85 25.11
CA GLU A 288 8.06 -6.51 24.53
C GLU A 288 8.04 -6.47 23.00
N TYR A 289 7.21 -7.28 22.35
CA TYR A 289 7.04 -7.28 20.88
C TYR A 289 6.42 -6.00 20.35
N ILE A 290 5.75 -5.23 21.21
CA ILE A 290 5.14 -3.95 20.87
C ILE A 290 6.07 -2.81 21.24
N TYR A 291 6.61 -2.81 22.47
CA TYR A 291 7.44 -1.72 22.96
C TYR A 291 8.80 -1.65 22.29
N ASN A 292 9.39 -2.80 22.00
CA ASN A 292 10.75 -2.88 21.46
C ASN A 292 10.71 -3.21 19.96
N ILE A 293 9.59 -2.98 19.26
CA ILE A 293 9.43 -3.38 17.85
C ILE A 293 10.49 -2.79 16.92
N LEU A 294 11.13 -1.67 17.28
CA LEU A 294 12.21 -1.06 16.49
C LEU A 294 13.60 -1.58 16.89
N ASP A 295 13.72 -2.29 18.01
CA ASP A 295 14.98 -2.80 18.52
C ASP A 295 15.33 -4.17 17.95
N ARG A 296 16.61 -4.53 18.05
CA ARG A 296 17.04 -5.90 17.76
C ARG A 296 16.65 -6.83 18.92
N PRO A 297 16.12 -8.03 18.65
CA PRO A 297 15.85 -8.63 17.34
C PRO A 297 14.42 -8.39 16.80
N TYR A 298 13.54 -7.69 17.52
CA TYR A 298 12.10 -7.58 17.23
C TYR A 298 11.74 -6.89 15.91
N TRP A 299 12.61 -6.04 15.36
CA TRP A 299 12.37 -5.30 14.11
C TRP A 299 12.00 -6.18 12.91
N VAL A 300 12.38 -7.46 12.90
CA VAL A 300 12.01 -8.40 11.82
C VAL A 300 10.50 -8.53 11.67
N ASN A 301 9.76 -8.32 12.76
CA ASN A 301 8.31 -8.38 12.80
C ASN A 301 7.62 -7.14 12.22
N LEU A 302 8.36 -6.04 12.00
CA LEU A 302 7.82 -4.81 11.39
C LEU A 302 7.23 -5.07 10.00
N SER A 303 7.77 -6.05 9.27
CA SER A 303 7.25 -6.50 7.98
C SER A 303 5.78 -6.93 8.08
N PHE A 304 5.42 -7.78 9.04
CA PHE A 304 4.04 -8.23 9.26
C PHE A 304 3.10 -7.06 9.60
N VAL A 305 3.55 -6.13 10.45
CA VAL A 305 2.76 -4.95 10.81
C VAL A 305 2.46 -4.08 9.58
N ILE A 306 3.50 -3.78 8.79
CA ILE A 306 3.37 -2.96 7.59
C ILE A 306 2.43 -3.64 6.59
N LEU A 307 2.62 -4.93 6.31
CA LEU A 307 1.76 -5.66 5.38
C LEU A 307 0.32 -5.72 5.85
N SER A 308 0.07 -6.02 7.13
CA SER A 308 -1.28 -6.08 7.69
C SER A 308 -2.01 -4.75 7.57
N ILE A 309 -1.35 -3.66 7.97
CA ILE A 309 -1.94 -2.31 7.89
C ILE A 309 -2.17 -1.91 6.43
N LEU A 310 -1.18 -2.06 5.55
CA LEU A 310 -1.31 -1.68 4.14
C LEU A 310 -2.40 -2.50 3.44
N SER A 311 -2.43 -3.82 3.65
CA SER A 311 -3.43 -4.71 3.07
C SER A 311 -4.85 -4.32 3.49
N ALA A 312 -5.07 -4.08 4.78
CA ALA A 312 -6.36 -3.67 5.31
C ALA A 312 -6.76 -2.26 4.84
N MET A 313 -5.81 -1.32 4.78
CA MET A 313 -6.04 0.01 4.22
C MET A 313 -6.44 -0.07 2.74
N LEU A 314 -5.79 -0.89 1.93
CA LEU A 314 -6.21 -1.10 0.53
C LEU A 314 -7.63 -1.69 0.46
N ALA A 315 -7.98 -2.61 1.36
CA ALA A 315 -9.33 -3.14 1.41
C ALA A 315 -10.38 -2.06 1.73
N TRP A 316 -10.09 -1.21 2.72
CA TRP A 316 -10.90 -0.02 3.01
C TRP A 316 -11.09 0.86 1.77
N LEU A 317 -10.01 1.17 1.06
CA LEU A 317 -10.05 1.98 -0.16
C LEU A 317 -10.91 1.36 -1.26
N VAL A 318 -10.79 0.06 -1.48
CA VAL A 318 -11.61 -0.63 -2.47
C VAL A 318 -13.09 -0.54 -2.11
N THR A 319 -13.44 -0.76 -0.84
CA THR A 319 -14.84 -0.70 -0.41
C THR A 319 -15.43 0.72 -0.48
N THR A 320 -14.63 1.77 -0.24
CA THR A 320 -15.08 3.16 -0.44
C THR A 320 -15.22 3.50 -1.93
N MET A 321 -14.31 3.03 -2.79
CA MET A 321 -14.44 3.17 -4.24
C MET A 321 -15.68 2.45 -4.78
N TRP A 322 -16.02 1.28 -4.24
CA TRP A 322 -17.25 0.57 -4.59
C TRP A 322 -18.50 1.31 -4.15
N ASN A 323 -18.45 1.95 -2.98
CA ASN A 323 -19.52 2.83 -2.53
C ASN A 323 -19.73 4.00 -3.52
N ASP A 324 -18.65 4.71 -3.88
CA ASP A 324 -18.71 5.80 -4.88
C ASP A 324 -19.19 5.32 -6.26
N LEU A 325 -18.73 4.15 -6.72
CA LEU A 325 -19.18 3.55 -7.99
C LEU A 325 -20.68 3.23 -8.02
N ALA A 326 -21.22 2.81 -6.87
CA ALA A 326 -22.64 2.53 -6.72
C ALA A 326 -23.48 3.80 -6.61
N ASP A 327 -22.96 4.83 -5.94
CA ASP A 327 -23.66 6.10 -5.66
C ASP A 327 -23.46 7.19 -6.74
N HIS A 328 -22.74 6.88 -7.82
CA HIS A 328 -22.42 7.84 -8.88
C HIS A 328 -23.59 8.73 -9.36
N ARG A 329 -24.82 8.21 -9.41
CA ARG A 329 -26.00 8.95 -9.88
C ARG A 329 -26.65 9.81 -8.79
N ASP A 330 -26.48 9.42 -7.54
CA ASP A 330 -27.17 10.00 -6.39
C ASP A 330 -26.28 11.03 -5.67
N ASP A 331 -24.95 10.90 -5.81
CA ASP A 331 -23.96 11.80 -5.22
C ASP A 331 -23.94 13.20 -5.86
N SER A 332 -23.84 14.23 -5.02
CA SER A 332 -23.70 15.62 -5.49
C SER A 332 -22.32 15.88 -6.12
N PRO A 333 -22.25 16.47 -7.32
CA PRO A 333 -20.98 16.83 -7.96
C PRO A 333 -20.24 17.96 -7.25
N GLU A 334 -20.93 18.75 -6.43
CA GLU A 334 -20.38 19.92 -5.73
C GLU A 334 -19.70 19.54 -4.40
N ARG A 335 -19.97 18.34 -3.86
CA ARG A 335 -19.45 17.91 -2.57
C ARG A 335 -17.98 17.50 -2.68
N ALA A 336 -17.16 17.99 -1.75
CA ALA A 336 -15.75 17.62 -1.65
C ALA A 336 -15.59 16.09 -1.49
N GLY A 337 -14.67 15.50 -2.23
CA GLY A 337 -14.44 14.06 -2.24
C GLY A 337 -15.28 13.27 -3.25
N ARG A 338 -16.31 13.84 -3.88
CA ARG A 338 -17.12 13.15 -4.90
C ARG A 338 -16.48 13.22 -6.29
N THR A 339 -15.32 12.58 -6.43
CA THR A 339 -14.51 12.64 -7.67
C THR A 339 -15.20 12.03 -8.88
N LEU A 340 -15.96 10.96 -8.66
CA LEU A 340 -16.71 10.30 -9.70
C LEU A 340 -17.93 11.14 -10.15
N ALA A 341 -18.70 11.68 -9.19
CA ALA A 341 -19.87 12.51 -9.50
C ALA A 341 -19.48 13.84 -10.18
N SER A 342 -18.37 14.46 -9.75
CA SER A 342 -17.82 15.67 -10.38
C SER A 342 -17.21 15.44 -11.77
N GLY A 343 -17.11 14.19 -12.23
CA GLY A 343 -16.51 13.83 -13.52
C GLY A 343 -14.98 14.00 -13.56
N THR A 344 -14.33 14.22 -12.42
CA THR A 344 -12.86 14.37 -12.35
C THR A 344 -12.13 13.05 -12.55
N VAL A 345 -12.76 11.93 -12.20
CA VAL A 345 -12.25 10.57 -12.42
C VAL A 345 -13.30 9.78 -13.21
N GLY A 346 -12.87 9.07 -14.26
CA GLY A 346 -13.76 8.25 -15.06
C GLY A 346 -14.24 7.01 -14.30
N ARG A 347 -15.52 6.63 -14.47
CA ARG A 347 -16.10 5.43 -13.87
C ARG A 347 -15.31 4.16 -14.17
N ARG A 348 -14.85 4.03 -15.41
CA ARG A 348 -14.03 2.89 -15.85
C ARG A 348 -12.70 2.86 -15.10
N ASP A 349 -12.01 3.99 -15.01
CA ASP A 349 -10.71 4.08 -14.35
C ASP A 349 -10.83 3.74 -12.85
N LEU A 350 -11.85 4.28 -12.17
CA LEU A 350 -12.10 3.97 -10.76
C LEU A 350 -12.42 2.49 -10.54
N ALA A 351 -13.21 1.87 -11.42
CA ALA A 351 -13.50 0.44 -11.36
C ALA A 351 -12.24 -0.42 -11.58
N GLU A 352 -11.45 -0.13 -12.61
CA GLU A 352 -10.19 -0.85 -12.87
C GLU A 352 -9.18 -0.67 -11.73
N MET A 353 -9.05 0.53 -11.17
CA MET A 353 -8.22 0.78 -9.99
C MET A 353 -8.68 -0.04 -8.78
N SER A 354 -9.99 -0.15 -8.53
CA SER A 354 -10.50 -0.94 -7.41
C SER A 354 -10.14 -2.42 -7.52
N VAL A 355 -10.12 -2.98 -8.73
CA VAL A 355 -9.72 -4.37 -8.98
C VAL A 355 -8.21 -4.57 -8.73
N VAL A 356 -7.38 -3.63 -9.17
CA VAL A 356 -5.92 -3.68 -8.94
C VAL A 356 -5.62 -3.60 -7.44
N LEU A 357 -6.22 -2.63 -6.72
CA LEU A 357 -5.99 -2.47 -5.28
C LEU A 357 -6.54 -3.65 -4.47
N MET A 358 -7.68 -4.23 -4.88
CA MET A 358 -8.22 -5.45 -4.27
C MET A 358 -7.25 -6.62 -4.45
N SER A 359 -6.70 -6.78 -5.65
CA SER A 359 -5.73 -7.85 -5.95
C SER A 359 -4.46 -7.68 -5.10
N MET A 360 -3.94 -6.45 -4.99
CA MET A 360 -2.78 -6.16 -4.14
C MET A 360 -3.06 -6.43 -2.66
N SER A 361 -4.25 -6.06 -2.16
CA SER A 361 -4.69 -6.37 -0.79
C SER A 361 -4.71 -7.88 -0.55
N LEU A 362 -5.33 -8.66 -1.45
CA LEU A 362 -5.41 -10.11 -1.32
C LEU A 362 -4.03 -10.79 -1.40
N ILE A 363 -3.13 -10.33 -2.27
CA ILE A 363 -1.75 -10.85 -2.35
C ILE A 363 -1.00 -10.58 -1.04
N MET A 364 -1.09 -9.37 -0.50
CA MET A 364 -0.48 -9.06 0.80
C MET A 364 -1.10 -9.89 1.93
N GLY A 365 -2.42 -10.09 1.92
CA GLY A 365 -3.11 -10.99 2.84
C GLY A 365 -2.61 -12.44 2.72
N ALA A 366 -2.37 -12.94 1.51
CA ALA A 366 -1.87 -14.29 1.27
C ALA A 366 -0.44 -14.51 1.81
N LEU A 367 0.40 -13.46 1.79
CA LEU A 367 1.73 -13.49 2.40
C LEU A 367 1.69 -13.53 3.93
N LEU A 368 0.60 -13.06 4.54
CA LEU A 368 0.36 -13.16 5.98
C LEU A 368 -0.20 -14.55 6.34
N SER A 369 -1.39 -14.90 5.82
CA SER A 369 -1.96 -16.25 5.87
C SER A 369 -3.24 -16.38 5.04
N TRP A 370 -3.68 -17.61 4.77
CA TRP A 370 -4.99 -17.85 4.15
C TRP A 370 -6.18 -17.36 5.00
N THR A 371 -6.02 -17.26 6.32
CA THR A 371 -7.04 -16.66 7.19
C THR A 371 -7.21 -15.17 6.91
N HIS A 372 -6.11 -14.44 6.66
CA HIS A 372 -6.18 -13.03 6.26
C HIS A 372 -6.88 -12.87 4.91
N VAL A 373 -6.62 -13.77 3.95
CA VAL A 373 -7.34 -13.79 2.66
C VAL A 373 -8.84 -14.01 2.87
N ALA A 374 -9.23 -14.96 3.72
CA ALA A 374 -10.64 -15.23 4.02
C ALA A 374 -11.33 -14.05 4.71
N LEU A 375 -10.65 -13.40 5.66
CA LEU A 375 -11.15 -12.19 6.33
C LEU A 375 -11.31 -11.03 5.35
N LEU A 376 -10.34 -10.78 4.47
CA LEU A 376 -10.44 -9.78 3.41
C LEU A 376 -11.57 -10.10 2.43
N GLY A 377 -11.69 -11.36 2.01
CA GLY A 377 -12.80 -11.82 1.16
C GLY A 377 -14.16 -11.53 1.81
N THR A 378 -14.28 -11.74 3.12
CA THR A 378 -15.48 -11.41 3.89
C THR A 378 -15.72 -9.91 3.95
N ILE A 379 -14.68 -9.10 4.21
CA ILE A 379 -14.77 -7.63 4.21
C ILE A 379 -15.21 -7.11 2.82
N PHE A 380 -14.64 -7.63 1.74
CA PHE A 380 -15.07 -7.30 0.37
C PHE A 380 -16.51 -7.70 0.13
N LEU A 381 -16.93 -8.90 0.53
CA LEU A 381 -18.31 -9.34 0.41
C LEU A 381 -19.27 -8.39 1.15
N LEU A 382 -18.94 -8.00 2.39
CA LEU A 382 -19.72 -7.02 3.15
C LEU A 382 -19.77 -5.66 2.43
N GLY A 383 -18.65 -5.17 1.90
CA GLY A 383 -18.59 -3.93 1.13
C GLY A 383 -19.43 -3.98 -0.16
N ALA A 384 -19.46 -5.13 -0.84
CA ALA A 384 -20.28 -5.35 -2.01
C ALA A 384 -21.78 -5.41 -1.66
N VAL A 385 -22.16 -6.14 -0.60
CA VAL A 385 -23.53 -6.23 -0.08
C VAL A 385 -24.04 -4.87 0.39
N TYR A 386 -23.18 -4.08 1.01
CA TYR A 386 -23.47 -2.71 1.43
C TYR A 386 -23.76 -1.80 0.23
N SER A 387 -22.94 -1.88 -0.82
CA SER A 387 -22.93 -0.90 -1.91
C SER A 387 -23.82 -1.24 -3.11
N PHE A 388 -23.84 -2.49 -3.56
CA PHE A 388 -24.42 -2.89 -4.86
C PHE A 388 -25.78 -3.60 -4.73
N ARG A 389 -26.59 -3.50 -5.79
CA ARG A 389 -27.85 -4.25 -5.96
C ARG A 389 -27.56 -5.74 -6.20
N PRO A 390 -28.48 -6.66 -5.84
CA PRO A 390 -29.87 -6.42 -5.43
C PRO A 390 -30.06 -6.04 -3.96
N VAL A 391 -29.07 -6.27 -3.09
CA VAL A 391 -29.24 -6.05 -1.64
C VAL A 391 -29.13 -4.57 -1.27
N ARG A 392 -28.07 -3.89 -1.73
CA ARG A 392 -27.73 -2.48 -1.43
C ARG A 392 -28.10 -2.12 0.01
N PHE A 393 -27.49 -2.82 0.98
CA PHE A 393 -27.93 -2.76 2.37
C PHE A 393 -27.78 -1.36 3.00
N LYS A 394 -26.95 -0.48 2.42
CA LYS A 394 -26.85 0.90 2.86
C LYS A 394 -28.20 1.64 2.87
N ASP A 395 -29.13 1.28 1.99
CA ASP A 395 -30.46 1.90 1.90
C ASP A 395 -31.37 1.55 3.11
N ARG A 396 -30.91 0.69 4.04
CA ARG A 396 -31.68 0.19 5.18
C ARG A 396 -31.25 0.86 6.49
N LEU A 397 -32.21 1.02 7.41
CA LEU A 397 -32.00 1.61 8.75
C LEU A 397 -30.86 0.97 9.56
N LEU A 398 -30.65 -0.33 9.37
CA LEU A 398 -29.64 -1.08 10.11
C LEU A 398 -28.29 -1.15 9.38
N SER A 399 -28.09 -0.37 8.32
CA SER A 399 -26.82 -0.35 7.59
C SER A 399 -25.57 -0.05 8.42
N PRO A 400 -25.63 0.72 9.53
CA PRO A 400 -24.52 0.84 10.47
C PRO A 400 -23.98 -0.50 11.00
N LEU A 401 -24.81 -1.55 11.08
CA LEU A 401 -24.38 -2.89 11.53
C LEU A 401 -23.32 -3.52 10.60
N LEU A 402 -23.41 -3.30 9.28
CA LEU A 402 -22.38 -3.79 8.35
C LEU A 402 -21.08 -3.02 8.49
N LEU A 403 -21.15 -1.71 8.74
CA LEU A 403 -19.97 -0.91 9.02
C LEU A 403 -19.29 -1.43 10.30
N GLY A 404 -20.06 -1.63 11.37
CA GLY A 404 -19.61 -2.27 12.60
C GLY A 404 -18.95 -3.63 12.37
N ALA A 405 -19.57 -4.50 11.56
CA ALA A 405 -19.01 -5.81 11.22
C ALA A 405 -17.66 -5.67 10.49
N GLY A 406 -17.52 -4.67 9.63
CA GLY A 406 -16.24 -4.31 9.01
C GLY A 406 -15.15 -3.95 10.04
N ALA A 407 -15.47 -3.13 11.05
CA ALA A 407 -14.52 -2.82 12.14
C ALA A 407 -14.16 -4.04 12.98
N PHE A 408 -15.15 -4.88 13.32
CA PHE A 408 -14.90 -6.14 14.03
C PHE A 408 -13.92 -7.02 13.25
N LEU A 409 -14.17 -7.24 11.96
CA LEU A 409 -13.31 -8.07 11.12
C LEU A 409 -11.93 -7.45 10.92
N ALA A 410 -11.83 -6.13 10.81
CA ALA A 410 -10.54 -5.43 10.73
C ALA A 410 -9.72 -5.58 12.01
N PHE A 411 -10.38 -5.53 13.18
CA PHE A 411 -9.74 -5.80 14.46
C PHE A 411 -9.24 -7.25 14.53
N ILE A 412 -10.08 -8.23 14.19
CA ILE A 412 -9.69 -9.65 14.17
C ILE A 412 -8.57 -9.91 13.16
N TYR A 413 -8.62 -9.25 11.99
CA TYR A 413 -7.55 -9.29 10.99
C TYR A 413 -6.22 -8.80 11.59
N GLY A 414 -6.23 -7.67 12.31
CA GLY A 414 -5.07 -7.20 13.05
C GLY A 414 -4.61 -8.20 14.13
N PHE A 415 -5.53 -8.69 14.94
CA PHE A 415 -5.25 -9.63 16.04
C PHE A 415 -4.53 -10.89 15.57
N MET A 416 -4.94 -11.43 14.42
CA MET A 416 -4.37 -12.65 13.86
C MET A 416 -3.07 -12.44 13.08
N THR A 417 -2.54 -11.21 13.03
CA THR A 417 -1.30 -10.91 12.32
C THR A 417 -0.16 -11.78 12.85
N PRO A 418 0.53 -12.55 11.98
CA PRO A 418 1.58 -13.45 12.41
C PRO A 418 2.77 -12.69 12.98
N LEU A 419 3.57 -13.40 13.77
CA LEU A 419 4.84 -12.93 14.29
C LEU A 419 5.87 -14.04 14.26
N SER A 420 7.13 -13.66 14.20
CA SER A 420 8.27 -14.55 14.47
C SER A 420 8.67 -14.40 15.94
N PRO A 421 8.65 -15.49 16.73
CA PRO A 421 9.02 -15.45 18.14
C PRO A 421 10.52 -15.20 18.27
N MET A 422 10.94 -14.44 19.27
CA MET A 422 12.34 -14.12 19.55
C MET A 422 12.74 -14.80 20.85
N VAL A 423 13.42 -15.93 20.76
CA VAL A 423 13.98 -16.60 21.95
C VAL A 423 15.48 -16.30 22.00
N LEU A 424 15.88 -15.48 22.98
CA LEU A 424 17.26 -15.06 23.19
C LEU A 424 18.05 -16.12 23.98
N TYR A 425 19.23 -16.50 23.50
CA TYR A 425 20.17 -17.31 24.27
C TYR A 425 20.87 -16.43 25.30
N GLN A 426 20.70 -16.76 26.59
CA GLN A 426 21.28 -16.02 27.73
C GLN A 426 20.93 -14.52 27.74
N GLY A 427 19.82 -14.13 27.12
CA GLY A 427 19.39 -12.72 27.04
C GLY A 427 20.20 -11.86 26.08
N ASP A 428 21.10 -12.44 25.27
CA ASP A 428 21.88 -11.70 24.27
C ASP A 428 21.04 -11.48 22.99
N PRO A 429 20.73 -10.22 22.60
CA PRO A 429 20.02 -9.90 21.37
C PRO A 429 20.75 -10.35 20.09
N GLY A 430 22.05 -10.60 20.17
CA GLY A 430 22.88 -11.14 19.09
C GLY A 430 22.75 -12.66 18.90
N LEU A 431 22.24 -13.38 19.91
CA LEU A 431 22.16 -14.85 19.92
C LEU A 431 20.70 -15.31 19.97
N VAL A 432 20.03 -15.27 18.81
CA VAL A 432 18.63 -15.74 18.68
C VAL A 432 18.59 -17.23 18.36
N LEU A 433 17.84 -18.01 19.15
CA LEU A 433 17.76 -19.47 18.99
C LEU A 433 17.15 -19.87 17.65
N PRO A 434 17.56 -21.02 17.06
CA PRO A 434 17.02 -21.52 15.79
C PRO A 434 15.49 -21.75 15.75
N GLY A 435 14.82 -21.97 16.88
CA GLY A 435 13.34 -22.11 16.92
C GLY A 435 12.58 -20.80 16.73
N SER A 436 13.27 -19.66 16.77
CA SER A 436 12.71 -18.30 16.64
C SER A 436 12.24 -17.95 15.22
N TRP A 437 12.38 -18.89 14.28
CA TRP A 437 12.12 -18.66 12.86
C TRP A 437 10.79 -19.27 12.38
N GLU A 438 10.09 -20.03 13.23
CA GLU A 438 8.76 -20.52 12.89
C GLU A 438 7.72 -19.40 13.04
N LEU A 439 6.86 -19.24 12.04
CA LEU A 439 5.75 -18.29 12.10
C LEU A 439 4.72 -18.76 13.12
N LEU A 440 4.41 -17.90 14.09
CA LEU A 440 3.33 -18.11 15.03
C LEU A 440 2.12 -17.25 14.65
N PHE A 441 0.93 -17.83 14.81
CA PHE A 441 -0.34 -17.23 14.43
C PHE A 441 -1.20 -17.06 15.69
N PRO A 442 -1.39 -15.82 16.18
CA PRO A 442 -2.30 -15.60 17.29
C PRO A 442 -3.72 -16.05 16.93
N THR A 443 -4.33 -16.86 17.80
CA THR A 443 -5.69 -17.35 17.64
C THR A 443 -6.67 -16.48 18.44
N PRO A 444 -7.80 -16.02 17.87
CA PRO A 444 -8.76 -15.18 18.58
C PRO A 444 -9.23 -15.80 19.90
N THR A 445 -9.02 -15.09 21.01
CA THR A 445 -9.51 -15.47 22.34
C THR A 445 -10.92 -14.92 22.57
N ALA A 446 -11.63 -15.42 23.59
CA ALA A 446 -12.93 -14.85 23.97
C ALA A 446 -12.83 -13.35 24.32
N GLN A 447 -11.72 -12.93 24.94
CA GLN A 447 -11.43 -11.53 25.23
C GLN A 447 -11.23 -10.72 23.94
N ALA A 448 -10.51 -11.27 22.95
CA ALA A 448 -10.33 -10.63 21.66
C ALA A 448 -11.69 -10.44 20.94
N VAL A 449 -12.56 -11.45 20.96
CA VAL A 449 -13.91 -11.35 20.40
C VAL A 449 -14.71 -10.26 21.11
N LEU A 450 -14.66 -10.20 22.44
CA LEU A 450 -15.34 -9.16 23.23
C LEU A 450 -14.83 -7.76 22.88
N ILE A 451 -13.52 -7.57 22.76
CA ILE A 451 -12.93 -6.28 22.36
C ILE A 451 -13.31 -5.92 20.93
N GLY A 452 -13.30 -6.88 20.02
CA GLY A 452 -13.81 -6.71 18.66
C GLY A 452 -15.27 -6.26 18.65
N LEU A 453 -16.13 -6.80 19.53
CA LEU A 453 -17.52 -6.39 19.66
C LEU A 453 -17.67 -4.94 20.16
N TYR A 454 -16.71 -4.43 20.95
CA TYR A 454 -16.70 -3.00 21.26
C TYR A 454 -16.31 -2.14 20.06
N MET A 455 -15.36 -2.59 19.23
CA MET A 455 -15.04 -1.92 17.97
C MET A 455 -16.26 -1.90 17.03
N PHE A 456 -17.01 -3.01 16.99
CA PHE A 456 -18.29 -3.10 16.29
C PHE A 456 -19.28 -2.03 16.79
N LEU A 457 -19.57 -2.01 18.09
CA LEU A 457 -20.55 -1.08 18.67
C LEU A 457 -20.12 0.37 18.50
N GLY A 458 -18.83 0.66 18.69
CA GLY A 458 -18.26 1.98 18.49
C GLY A 458 -18.48 2.50 17.07
N LEU A 459 -18.26 1.65 16.04
CA LEU A 459 -18.47 2.07 14.65
C LEU A 459 -19.96 2.11 14.25
N VAL A 460 -20.81 1.23 14.79
CA VAL A 460 -22.27 1.31 14.61
C VAL A 460 -22.79 2.65 15.09
N VAL A 461 -22.46 3.03 16.33
CA VAL A 461 -22.94 4.29 16.90
C VAL A 461 -22.23 5.48 16.25
N GLY A 462 -20.93 5.38 15.98
CA GLY A 462 -20.16 6.42 15.32
C GLY A 462 -20.67 6.76 13.92
N SER A 463 -21.04 5.75 13.12
CA SER A 463 -21.64 5.98 11.80
C SER A 463 -23.02 6.65 11.90
N MET A 464 -23.87 6.19 12.82
CA MET A 464 -25.16 6.85 13.09
C MET A 464 -25.00 8.32 13.51
N VAL A 465 -23.94 8.67 14.25
CA VAL A 465 -23.64 10.07 14.59
C VAL A 465 -23.27 10.89 13.36
N THR A 466 -22.55 10.31 12.40
CA THR A 466 -22.13 11.01 11.17
C THR A 466 -23.22 11.11 10.11
N ASP A 467 -24.24 10.25 10.14
CA ASP A 467 -25.36 10.28 9.18
C ASP A 467 -26.13 11.62 9.22
N ILE A 468 -26.09 12.36 10.33
CA ILE A 468 -26.72 13.68 10.41
C ILE A 468 -26.13 14.69 9.41
N ASP A 469 -24.83 14.58 9.12
CA ASP A 469 -24.14 15.45 8.16
C ASP A 469 -24.50 15.07 6.70
N GLY A 470 -24.97 13.85 6.49
CA GLY A 470 -25.40 13.30 5.20
C GLY A 470 -26.90 13.42 4.92
N TYR A 471 -27.68 13.94 5.88
CA TYR A 471 -29.15 13.86 5.87
C TYR A 471 -29.82 14.24 4.54
N GLU A 472 -29.42 15.34 3.89
CA GLU A 472 -30.04 15.77 2.63
C GLU A 472 -29.73 14.85 1.45
N GLU A 473 -28.52 14.26 1.42
CA GLU A 473 -28.15 13.28 0.39
C GLU A 473 -28.87 11.97 0.63
N ASP A 474 -28.90 11.49 1.88
CA ASP A 474 -29.60 10.27 2.26
C ASP A 474 -31.09 10.36 1.98
N ARG A 475 -31.71 11.51 2.28
CA ARG A 475 -33.12 11.78 1.98
C ARG A 475 -33.42 11.77 0.49
N ARG A 476 -32.52 12.33 -0.34
CA ARG A 476 -32.67 12.32 -1.81
C ARG A 476 -32.44 10.93 -2.41
N GLY A 477 -31.48 10.18 -1.87
CA GLY A 477 -31.16 8.81 -2.27
C GLY A 477 -32.14 7.75 -1.77
N GLY A 478 -33.10 8.12 -0.92
CA GLY A 478 -34.07 7.18 -0.33
C GLY A 478 -33.44 6.25 0.70
N VAL A 479 -32.35 6.66 1.34
CA VAL A 479 -31.63 5.90 2.36
C VAL A 479 -32.36 6.02 3.70
N GLU A 480 -32.72 4.88 4.29
CA GLU A 480 -33.28 4.86 5.64
C GLU A 480 -32.15 5.03 6.68
N THR A 481 -32.14 6.17 7.38
CA THR A 481 -31.31 6.45 8.56
C THR A 481 -32.23 6.83 9.73
N ALA A 482 -31.67 6.94 10.94
CA ALA A 482 -32.44 7.43 12.08
C ALA A 482 -33.05 8.82 11.82
N TYR A 483 -32.36 9.67 11.04
CA TYR A 483 -32.78 11.03 10.73
C TYR A 483 -33.81 11.09 9.61
N THR A 484 -33.69 10.25 8.57
CA THR A 484 -34.69 10.23 7.48
C THR A 484 -36.00 9.56 7.90
N LYS A 485 -35.94 8.57 8.80
CA LYS A 485 -37.12 7.82 9.26
C LYS A 485 -37.90 8.50 10.39
N PHE A 486 -37.21 9.05 11.39
CA PHE A 486 -37.83 9.64 12.58
C PHE A 486 -37.77 11.18 12.62
N GLY A 487 -37.30 11.79 11.53
CA GLY A 487 -36.97 13.21 11.47
C GLY A 487 -35.66 13.53 12.18
N THR A 488 -35.12 14.71 11.91
CA THR A 488 -33.84 15.16 12.47
C THR A 488 -33.86 15.24 14.00
N ASP A 489 -34.97 15.71 14.60
CA ASP A 489 -35.12 15.81 16.06
C ASP A 489 -35.28 14.44 16.74
N GLY A 490 -36.08 13.55 16.14
CA GLY A 490 -36.27 12.17 16.64
C GLY A 490 -34.99 11.37 16.52
N GLY A 491 -34.33 11.44 15.36
CA GLY A 491 -33.04 10.80 15.11
C GLY A 491 -31.95 11.27 16.09
N ARG A 492 -31.86 12.59 16.36
CA ARG A 492 -30.92 13.13 17.36
C ARG A 492 -31.15 12.54 18.74
N LYS A 493 -32.41 12.45 19.20
CA LYS A 493 -32.74 11.85 20.51
C LYS A 493 -32.31 10.39 20.58
N ILE A 494 -32.65 9.59 19.56
CA ILE A 494 -32.30 8.17 19.49
C ILE A 494 -30.78 7.99 19.52
N VAL A 495 -30.06 8.68 18.64
CA VAL A 495 -28.60 8.55 18.53
C VAL A 495 -27.89 9.06 19.79
N SER A 496 -28.37 10.14 20.43
CA SER A 496 -27.85 10.59 21.74
C SER A 496 -27.98 9.52 22.82
N VAL A 497 -29.10 8.79 22.88
CA VAL A 497 -29.27 7.67 23.82
C VAL A 497 -28.28 6.55 23.48
N LEU A 498 -28.12 6.20 22.21
CA LEU A 498 -27.16 5.18 21.78
C LEU A 498 -25.70 5.56 22.10
N VAL A 499 -25.31 6.82 21.92
CA VAL A 499 -23.99 7.35 22.32
C VAL A 499 -23.77 7.18 23.81
N LEU A 500 -24.76 7.52 24.63
CA LEU A 500 -24.69 7.33 26.07
C LEU A 500 -24.55 5.85 26.41
N LEU A 501 -25.37 4.97 25.84
CA LEU A 501 -25.30 3.53 26.08
C LEU A 501 -23.95 2.94 25.65
N ALA A 502 -23.44 3.33 24.48
CA ALA A 502 -22.14 2.88 23.97
C ALA A 502 -20.98 3.33 24.87
N SER A 503 -21.07 4.49 25.51
CA SER A 503 -20.03 4.94 26.45
C SER A 503 -19.86 4.06 27.67
N PHE A 504 -20.87 3.26 28.05
CA PHE A 504 -20.75 2.31 29.17
C PHE A 504 -20.07 1.00 28.77
N THR A 505 -19.95 0.69 27.47
CA THR A 505 -19.41 -0.61 27.04
C THR A 505 -17.96 -0.86 27.49
N PRO A 506 -17.05 0.14 27.55
CA PRO A 506 -15.70 -0.07 28.07
C PRO A 506 -15.66 -0.49 29.55
N LEU A 507 -16.71 -0.23 30.34
CA LEU A 507 -16.75 -0.62 31.76
C LEU A 507 -16.78 -2.13 31.99
N ALA A 508 -17.14 -2.89 30.96
CA ALA A 508 -17.02 -4.35 31.01
C ALA A 508 -15.56 -4.83 30.92
N LEU A 509 -14.63 -3.97 30.49
CA LEU A 509 -13.19 -4.22 30.51
C LEU A 509 -12.48 -3.53 31.67
N PHE A 510 -12.94 -2.34 32.03
CA PHE A 510 -12.27 -1.47 32.99
C PHE A 510 -13.20 -1.15 34.16
N GLN A 511 -12.81 -1.55 35.37
CA GLN A 511 -13.67 -1.50 36.54
C GLN A 511 -13.09 -0.65 37.68
N ASP A 512 -12.01 0.09 37.45
CA ASP A 512 -11.48 0.98 38.48
C ASP A 512 -12.40 2.19 38.65
N LEU A 513 -12.33 2.82 39.82
CA LEU A 513 -13.15 3.98 40.15
C LEU A 513 -13.01 5.11 39.12
N GLY A 514 -11.80 5.30 38.57
CA GLY A 514 -11.55 6.27 37.50
C GLY A 514 -12.31 5.94 36.22
N ASP A 515 -12.38 4.67 35.83
CA ASP A 515 -13.07 4.22 34.62
C ASP A 515 -14.58 4.44 34.76
N ILE A 516 -15.14 4.07 35.91
CA ILE A 516 -16.57 4.23 36.27
C ILE A 516 -16.98 5.71 36.26
N ILE A 517 -16.06 6.64 36.47
CA ILE A 517 -16.34 8.08 36.39
C ILE A 517 -16.13 8.62 34.98
N ILE A 518 -14.98 8.33 34.37
CA ILE A 518 -14.55 8.95 33.11
C ILE A 518 -15.46 8.54 31.95
N PHE A 519 -15.73 7.24 31.78
CA PHE A 519 -16.53 6.78 30.64
C PHE A 519 -17.96 7.34 30.67
N PRO A 520 -18.70 7.31 31.80
CA PRO A 520 -20.03 7.93 31.87
C PRO A 520 -20.00 9.45 31.72
N VAL A 521 -19.00 10.16 32.27
CA VAL A 521 -18.89 11.62 32.11
C VAL A 521 -18.69 11.99 30.64
N LEU A 522 -17.79 11.30 29.94
CA LEU A 522 -17.58 11.48 28.50
C LEU A 522 -18.84 11.13 27.70
N GLY A 523 -19.54 10.05 28.09
CA GLY A 523 -20.81 9.63 27.49
C GLY A 523 -21.93 10.67 27.61
N VAL A 524 -22.16 11.17 28.82
CA VAL A 524 -23.15 12.23 29.10
C VAL A 524 -22.77 13.50 28.34
N ALA A 525 -21.50 13.90 28.38
CA ALA A 525 -21.02 15.07 27.64
C ALA A 525 -21.26 14.92 26.13
N ALA A 526 -20.85 13.80 25.53
CA ALA A 526 -21.05 13.53 24.11
C ALA A 526 -22.53 13.50 23.73
N SER A 527 -23.35 12.80 24.51
CA SER A 527 -24.79 12.66 24.29
C SER A 527 -25.52 14.01 24.34
N LEU A 528 -25.24 14.84 25.35
CA LEU A 528 -25.84 16.17 25.52
C LEU A 528 -25.36 17.15 24.46
N VAL A 529 -24.07 17.16 24.14
CA VAL A 529 -23.51 18.01 23.08
C VAL A 529 -24.13 17.65 21.74
N PHE A 530 -24.28 16.36 21.43
CA PHE A 530 -24.94 15.92 20.20
C PHE A 530 -26.40 16.33 20.15
N LEU A 531 -27.15 16.12 21.24
CA LEU A 531 -28.56 16.46 21.33
C LEU A 531 -28.80 17.95 21.06
N ARG A 532 -27.94 18.81 21.63
CA ARG A 532 -28.05 20.27 21.51
C ARG A 532 -27.58 20.79 20.15
N THR A 533 -26.43 20.32 19.68
CA THR A 533 -25.75 20.94 18.53
C THR A 533 -26.03 20.23 17.21
N GLY A 534 -26.33 18.92 17.24
CA GLY A 534 -26.40 18.09 16.04
C GLY A 534 -25.09 17.98 15.26
N ARG A 535 -23.94 18.36 15.85
CA ARG A 535 -22.64 18.33 15.17
C ARG A 535 -21.88 17.06 15.52
N SER A 536 -21.67 16.20 14.53
CA SER A 536 -20.92 14.94 14.67
C SER A 536 -19.48 15.16 15.18
N GLY A 537 -18.81 16.21 14.71
CA GLY A 537 -17.40 16.48 15.02
C GLY A 537 -17.10 16.61 16.51
N TYR A 538 -17.99 17.20 17.31
CA TYR A 538 -17.79 17.31 18.76
C TYR A 538 -17.89 15.95 19.46
N VAL A 539 -18.80 15.09 19.01
CA VAL A 539 -18.93 13.73 19.53
C VAL A 539 -17.67 12.91 19.21
N LEU A 540 -17.17 13.02 17.98
CA LEU A 540 -15.95 12.33 17.56
C LEU A 540 -14.72 12.79 18.36
N LEU A 541 -14.62 14.08 18.71
CA LEU A 541 -13.55 14.59 19.58
C LEU A 541 -13.63 14.01 21.01
N ILE A 542 -14.84 13.93 21.57
CA ILE A 542 -15.04 13.33 22.91
C ILE A 542 -14.78 11.82 22.88
N ALA A 543 -15.23 11.14 21.82
CA ALA A 543 -14.95 9.71 21.61
C ALA A 543 -13.44 9.46 21.46
N LEU A 544 -12.70 10.34 20.78
CA LEU A 544 -11.24 10.27 20.69
C LEU A 544 -10.59 10.36 22.07
N ALA A 545 -11.02 11.28 22.93
CA ALA A 545 -10.53 11.37 24.30
C ALA A 545 -10.80 10.08 25.09
N GLY A 546 -11.99 9.49 24.94
CA GLY A 546 -12.34 8.20 25.52
C GLY A 546 -11.48 7.03 25.00
N MET A 547 -11.20 7.00 23.69
CA MET A 547 -10.30 6.01 23.10
C MET A 547 -8.86 6.18 23.58
N THR A 548 -8.35 7.41 23.69
CA THR A 548 -7.02 7.68 24.24
C THR A 548 -6.92 7.24 25.69
N TYR A 549 -7.96 7.50 26.50
CA TYR A 549 -8.03 7.01 27.88
C TYR A 549 -8.04 5.47 27.94
N ALA A 550 -8.87 4.82 27.13
CA ALA A 550 -8.90 3.36 27.05
C ALA A 550 -7.55 2.77 26.59
N ALA A 551 -6.90 3.39 25.60
CA ALA A 551 -5.58 2.98 25.13
C ALA A 551 -4.52 3.13 26.22
N TRP A 552 -4.55 4.22 26.99
CA TRP A 552 -3.68 4.43 28.14
C TRP A 552 -3.86 3.33 29.19
N ARG A 553 -5.11 2.96 29.51
CA ARG A 553 -5.43 1.87 30.44
C ARG A 553 -5.00 0.49 29.95
N PHE A 554 -4.89 0.29 28.64
CA PHE A 554 -4.42 -0.95 28.02
C PHE A 554 -2.89 -1.09 27.96
N LEU A 555 -2.12 -0.03 28.23
CA LEU A 555 -0.66 -0.04 28.15
C LEU A 555 -0.06 -0.02 29.56
N PRO A 556 0.35 -1.17 30.12
CA PRO A 556 0.84 -1.27 31.50
C PRO A 556 2.06 -0.38 31.81
N ALA A 557 2.77 0.09 30.79
CA ALA A 557 3.92 0.98 30.94
C ALA A 557 3.55 2.46 31.15
N LEU A 558 2.28 2.84 30.92
CA LEU A 558 1.80 4.22 31.11
C LEU A 558 0.83 4.35 32.29
N SER A 559 0.20 3.26 32.74
CA SER A 559 -0.60 3.16 33.96
C SER A 559 0.28 2.99 35.19
#